data_AF-A0A7L0VT21-F1
#
_entry.id   AF-A0A7L0VT21-F1
#
_cell.length_a   1.000
_cell.length_b   1.000
_cell.length_c   1.000
_cell.angle_alpha   90.00
_cell.angle_beta   90.00
_cell.angle_gamma   90.00
#
_symmetry.space_group_name_H-M   'P 1'
#
loop_
_entity.id
_entity.type
_entity.pdbx_description
1 polymer ?
#
loop_
_entity_poly.entity_id
_entity_poly.type
_entity_poly.pdbx_seq_one_letter_code
_entity_poly.pdbx_strand_id
1 'polypeptide(L)'
;VKSWADAFGGELYSIVTKYSGSLLLQKKYKDVEPTLKIKEVDGLELVRKFSEQMESMLRRKVEAVEQSRNHRLGSLTLSVGNSFFFDYYNSLLINDKDENDNYVELGNEFILEPNEHFNNLLVNTTYSDIQLPTNVYNKDPAILNGVYMSEALNPIFVDNFERDPTLTWQYFGSSTGFFRLYPGIKWLPDENGVISFDCRNRGW
;
A
#
# COMPACT_ATOMS: atom_id res chain seq x y z
N VAL A 1 -27.14 -46.61 22.52
CA VAL A 1 -26.46 -45.36 22.09
C VAL A 1 -24.95 -45.44 22.25
N LYS A 2 -24.41 -45.67 23.46
CA LYS A 2 -22.95 -45.74 23.68
C LYS A 2 -22.22 -46.80 22.82
N SER A 3 -22.70 -48.05 22.80
CA SER A 3 -22.05 -49.10 21.98
C SER A 3 -22.11 -48.82 20.48
N TRP A 4 -23.15 -48.14 20.01
CA TRP A 4 -23.28 -47.73 18.61
C TRP A 4 -22.29 -46.62 18.26
N ALA A 5 -22.11 -45.64 19.14
CA ALA A 5 -21.12 -44.58 18.97
C ALA A 5 -19.68 -45.12 19.00
N ASP A 6 -19.40 -46.08 19.87
CA ASP A 6 -18.08 -46.74 19.96
C ASP A 6 -17.78 -47.55 18.68
N ALA A 7 -18.77 -48.30 18.17
CA ALA A 7 -18.64 -49.06 16.92
C ALA A 7 -18.42 -48.15 15.71
N PHE A 8 -19.25 -47.09 15.58
CA PHE A 8 -19.12 -46.12 14.50
C PHE A 8 -17.79 -45.35 14.56
N GLY A 9 -17.36 -44.93 15.76
CA GLY A 9 -16.07 -44.27 15.95
C GLY A 9 -14.88 -45.16 15.58
N GLY A 10 -14.93 -46.46 15.91
CA GLY A 10 -13.93 -47.44 15.52
C GLY A 10 -13.86 -47.63 13.99
N GLU A 11 -15.01 -47.75 13.32
CA GLU A 11 -15.06 -47.83 11.86
C GLU A 11 -14.51 -46.57 11.19
N LEU A 12 -14.94 -45.39 11.66
CA LEU A 12 -14.45 -44.12 11.14
C LEU A 12 -12.93 -43.97 11.33
N TYR A 13 -12.41 -44.34 12.50
CA TYR A 13 -10.97 -44.34 12.77
C TYR A 13 -10.23 -45.26 11.79
N SER A 14 -10.74 -46.48 11.56
CA SER A 14 -10.11 -47.43 10.64
C SER A 14 -10.06 -46.91 9.20
N ILE A 15 -11.13 -46.27 8.72
CA ILE A 15 -11.21 -45.67 7.40
C ILE A 15 -10.24 -44.49 7.32
N VAL A 16 -10.28 -43.58 8.29
CA VAL A 16 -9.41 -42.40 8.32
C VAL A 16 -7.94 -42.83 8.38
N THR A 17 -7.53 -43.75 9.25
CA THR A 17 -6.14 -44.19 9.33
C THR A 17 -5.68 -44.89 8.05
N LYS A 18 -6.55 -45.68 7.40
CA LYS A 18 -6.23 -46.39 6.15
C LYS A 18 -6.07 -45.43 4.96
N TYR A 19 -6.96 -44.45 4.82
CA TYR A 19 -6.98 -43.55 3.66
C TYR A 19 -6.14 -42.28 3.86
N SER A 20 -6.00 -41.76 5.09
CA SER A 20 -5.15 -40.59 5.37
C SER A 20 -3.66 -40.89 5.25
N GLY A 21 -3.25 -42.16 5.38
CA GLY A 21 -1.84 -42.54 5.34
C GLY A 21 -1.03 -41.99 6.52
N SER A 22 -1.65 -41.61 7.64
CA SER A 22 -0.97 -41.04 8.80
C SER A 22 0.17 -41.93 9.34
N LEU A 23 -0.03 -43.25 9.37
CA LEU A 23 0.99 -44.22 9.75
C LEU A 23 2.17 -44.27 8.76
N LEU A 24 1.87 -44.13 7.46
CA LEU A 24 2.89 -44.08 6.42
C LEU A 24 3.72 -42.80 6.55
N LEU A 25 3.07 -41.66 6.80
CA LEU A 25 3.73 -40.37 7.02
C LEU A 25 4.63 -40.41 8.26
N GLN A 26 4.14 -40.97 9.37
CA GLN A 26 4.94 -41.14 10.59
C GLN A 26 6.19 -42.00 10.34
N LYS A 27 6.05 -43.11 9.59
CA LYS A 27 7.17 -43.96 9.22
C LYS A 27 8.18 -43.21 8.35
N LYS A 28 7.70 -42.49 7.32
CA LYS A 28 8.54 -41.66 6.46
C LYS A 28 9.30 -40.59 7.23
N TYR A 29 8.65 -39.95 8.21
CA TYR A 29 9.30 -38.97 9.09
C TYR A 29 10.45 -39.59 9.89
N LYS A 30 10.28 -40.81 10.43
CA LYS A 30 11.35 -41.55 11.13
C LYS A 30 12.48 -41.95 10.19
N ASP A 31 12.15 -42.35 8.96
CA ASP A 31 13.16 -42.71 7.95
C ASP A 31 14.06 -41.51 7.58
N VAL A 32 13.51 -40.28 7.60
CA VAL A 32 14.25 -39.03 7.33
C VAL A 32 14.72 -38.31 8.59
N GLU A 33 14.37 -38.78 9.78
CA GLU A 33 14.79 -38.19 11.06
C GLU A 33 16.32 -38.02 11.16
N PRO A 34 17.17 -38.95 10.69
CA PRO A 34 18.63 -38.76 10.71
C PRO A 34 19.12 -37.61 9.81
N THR A 35 18.34 -37.19 8.81
CA THR A 35 18.68 -36.05 7.94
C THR A 35 18.09 -34.74 8.45
N LEU A 36 17.14 -34.79 9.38
CA LEU A 36 16.49 -33.63 9.99
C LEU A 36 17.17 -33.26 11.31
N LYS A 37 17.46 -31.97 11.48
CA LYS A 37 17.95 -31.44 12.76
C LYS A 37 16.79 -30.82 13.52
N ILE A 38 16.24 -31.56 14.48
CA ILE A 38 15.26 -31.02 15.44
C ILE A 38 16.00 -30.02 16.34
N LYS A 39 15.55 -28.77 16.33
CA LYS A 39 16.06 -27.72 17.20
C LYS A 39 14.95 -27.28 18.13
N GLU A 40 15.26 -27.23 19.42
CA GLU A 40 14.40 -26.58 20.40
C GLU A 40 14.36 -25.08 20.11
N VAL A 41 13.18 -24.49 20.18
CA VAL A 41 12.97 -23.07 19.91
C VAL A 41 12.71 -22.37 21.25
N ASP A 42 13.63 -21.50 21.64
CA ASP A 42 13.42 -20.61 22.79
C ASP A 42 12.49 -19.45 22.40
N GLY A 43 11.30 -19.43 22.99
CA GLY A 43 10.32 -18.38 22.74
C GLY A 43 10.78 -16.99 23.20
N LEU A 44 11.56 -16.89 24.27
CA LEU A 44 12.04 -15.60 24.78
C LEU A 44 13.09 -15.00 23.84
N GLU A 45 14.01 -15.83 23.34
CA GLU A 45 14.98 -15.40 22.33
C GLU A 45 14.29 -14.96 21.04
N LEU A 46 13.26 -15.70 20.59
CA LEU A 46 12.50 -15.36 19.39
C LEU A 46 11.79 -14.01 19.53
N VAL A 47 11.14 -13.77 20.67
CA VAL A 47 10.46 -12.50 20.96
C VAL A 47 11.47 -11.35 21.00
N ARG A 48 12.63 -11.54 21.63
CA ARG A 48 13.70 -10.53 21.65
C ARG A 48 14.17 -10.19 20.23
N LYS A 49 14.47 -11.21 19.42
CA LYS A 49 14.89 -11.03 18.03
C LYS A 49 13.83 -10.31 17.20
N PHE A 50 12.56 -10.67 17.38
CA PHE A 50 11.45 -10.02 16.69
C PHE A 50 11.32 -8.55 17.11
N SER A 51 11.45 -8.26 18.41
CA SER A 51 11.45 -6.89 18.94
C SER A 51 12.57 -6.04 18.33
N GLU A 52 13.79 -6.57 18.23
CA GLU A 52 14.93 -5.88 17.61
C GLU A 52 14.68 -5.59 16.12
N GLN A 53 14.10 -6.56 15.39
CA GLN A 53 13.73 -6.37 13.98
C GLN A 53 12.62 -5.33 13.80
N MET A 54 11.60 -5.34 14.67
CA MET A 54 10.54 -4.34 14.67
C MET A 54 11.09 -2.95 14.97
N GLU A 55 11.99 -2.81 15.95
CA GLU A 55 12.61 -1.53 16.27
C GLU A 55 13.37 -0.96 15.07
N SER A 56 14.21 -1.77 14.42
CA SER A 56 14.95 -1.36 13.23
C SER A 56 14.02 -0.97 12.08
N MET A 57 12.94 -1.73 11.86
CA MET A 57 11.94 -1.43 10.85
C MET A 57 11.21 -0.11 11.13
N LEU A 58 10.72 0.08 12.36
CA LEU A 58 10.03 1.31 12.75
C LEU A 58 10.94 2.53 12.70
N ARG A 59 12.21 2.39 13.09
CA ARG A 59 13.21 3.45 13.01
C ARG A 59 13.40 3.94 11.57
N ARG A 60 13.55 3.03 10.60
CA ARG A 60 13.64 3.37 9.16
C ARG A 60 12.39 4.10 8.66
N LYS A 61 11.21 3.69 9.11
CA LYS A 61 9.95 4.38 8.76
C LYS A 61 9.89 5.80 9.34
N VAL A 62 10.34 6.00 10.58
CA VAL A 62 10.42 7.33 11.19
C VAL A 62 11.42 8.22 10.44
N GLU A 63 12.58 7.69 10.04
CA GLU A 63 13.57 8.43 9.26
C GLU A 63 13.02 8.91 7.90
N ALA A 64 12.25 8.07 7.19
CA ALA A 64 11.59 8.43 5.94
C ALA A 64 10.56 9.57 6.12
N VAL A 65 9.80 9.54 7.22
CA VAL A 65 8.85 10.61 7.58
C VAL A 65 9.60 11.90 7.94
N GLU A 66 10.67 11.81 8.73
CA GLU A 66 11.49 12.96 9.10
C GLU A 66 12.17 13.59 7.88
N GLN A 67 12.64 12.81 6.91
CA GLN A 67 13.19 13.33 5.66
C GLN A 67 12.14 14.10 4.87
N SER A 68 10.92 13.56 4.79
CA SER A 68 9.77 14.22 4.14
C SER A 68 9.37 15.51 4.86
N ARG A 69 9.42 15.53 6.20
CA ARG A 69 9.08 16.69 7.04
C ARG A 69 10.15 17.79 6.98
N ASN A 70 11.43 17.42 7.07
CA ASN A 70 12.55 18.36 7.08
C ASN A 70 12.78 18.99 5.71
N HIS A 71 12.34 18.33 4.65
CA HIS A 71 12.27 18.96 3.35
C HIS A 71 11.25 20.10 3.39
N ARG A 72 11.77 21.32 3.33
CA ARG A 72 10.96 22.52 3.34
C ARG A 72 10.17 22.55 2.04
N LEU A 73 8.86 22.30 2.09
CA LEU A 73 7.97 22.52 0.95
C LEU A 73 8.29 23.90 0.37
N GLY A 74 8.54 23.95 -0.94
CA GLY A 74 9.14 25.10 -1.61
C GLY A 74 8.44 26.40 -1.25
N SER A 75 9.20 27.44 -0.88
CA SER A 75 8.67 28.76 -0.47
C SER A 75 8.04 29.56 -1.63
N LEU A 76 7.95 28.99 -2.83
CA LEU A 76 7.31 29.65 -3.96
C LEU A 76 5.79 29.49 -3.83
N THR A 77 5.15 30.52 -3.28
CA THR A 77 3.75 30.79 -3.59
C THR A 77 3.67 31.18 -5.07
N LEU A 78 2.80 30.56 -5.88
CA LEU A 78 2.49 31.18 -7.17
C LEU A 78 1.96 32.58 -6.87
N SER A 79 2.55 33.58 -7.50
CA SER A 79 2.06 34.95 -7.36
C SER A 79 0.61 35.00 -7.85
N VAL A 80 -0.28 35.49 -6.98
CA VAL A 80 -1.74 35.58 -7.16
C VAL A 80 -2.17 36.29 -8.46
N GLY A 81 -1.23 36.92 -9.19
CA GLY A 81 -1.48 37.69 -10.41
C GLY A 81 -1.27 36.95 -11.74
N ASN A 82 -0.66 35.77 -11.77
CA ASN A 82 -0.53 35.01 -13.02
C ASN A 82 -1.37 33.74 -12.97
N SER A 83 -2.38 33.70 -13.83
CA SER A 83 -3.22 32.52 -14.10
C SER A 83 -2.38 31.44 -14.80
N PHE A 84 -1.38 30.89 -14.13
CA PHE A 84 -0.66 29.71 -14.58
C PHE A 84 -1.48 28.50 -14.17
N PHE A 85 -2.06 27.84 -15.15
CA PHE A 85 -2.63 26.51 -15.04
C PHE A 85 -1.47 25.57 -14.68
N PHE A 86 -1.36 25.20 -13.41
CA PHE A 86 -0.42 24.18 -12.98
C PHE A 86 -1.08 22.82 -13.21
N ASP A 87 -0.56 22.08 -14.18
CA ASP A 87 -1.03 20.73 -14.47
C ASP A 87 -0.44 19.74 -13.47
N TYR A 88 -1.29 18.87 -12.94
CA TYR A 88 -0.92 17.78 -12.04
C TYR A 88 -1.70 16.52 -12.40
N TYR A 89 -1.21 15.36 -11.95
CA TYR A 89 -1.88 14.08 -12.17
C TYR A 89 -3.05 13.92 -11.20
N ASN A 90 -4.28 14.09 -11.69
CA ASN A 90 -5.48 13.82 -10.91
C ASN A 90 -5.79 12.33 -10.94
N SER A 91 -5.78 11.68 -9.79
CA SER A 91 -5.90 10.22 -9.66
C SER A 91 -7.20 9.64 -10.22
N LEU A 92 -8.25 10.46 -10.34
CA LEU A 92 -9.52 10.10 -10.98
C LEU A 92 -9.43 10.10 -12.52
N LEU A 93 -8.74 11.10 -13.05
CA LEU A 93 -8.76 11.43 -14.48
C LEU A 93 -7.59 10.84 -15.25
N ILE A 94 -6.57 10.31 -14.56
CA ILE A 94 -5.40 9.74 -15.23
C ILE A 94 -5.81 8.67 -16.25
N ASN A 95 -5.25 8.78 -17.46
CA ASN A 95 -5.57 7.92 -18.60
C ASN A 95 -7.04 7.95 -19.06
N ASP A 96 -7.85 8.93 -18.63
CA ASP A 96 -9.18 9.15 -19.20
C ASP A 96 -9.06 9.90 -20.52
N LYS A 97 -9.75 9.39 -21.53
CA LYS A 97 -9.79 9.95 -22.88
C LYS A 97 -11.19 10.37 -23.26
N ASP A 98 -11.28 11.45 -24.04
CA ASP A 98 -12.52 11.94 -24.63
C ASP A 98 -12.97 11.07 -25.83
N GLU A 99 -14.12 11.42 -26.42
CA GLU A 99 -14.67 10.75 -27.60
C GLU A 99 -13.75 10.84 -28.84
N ASN A 100 -12.77 11.75 -28.82
CA ASN A 100 -11.81 11.98 -29.89
C ASN A 100 -10.44 11.35 -29.61
N ASP A 101 -10.33 10.47 -28.60
CA ASP A 101 -9.10 9.81 -28.12
C ASP A 101 -8.02 10.77 -27.57
N ASN A 102 -8.39 12.02 -27.23
CA ASN A 102 -7.50 12.96 -26.55
C ASN A 102 -7.64 12.82 -25.03
N TYR A 103 -6.54 13.01 -24.29
CA TYR A 103 -6.57 13.03 -22.83
C TYR A 103 -7.41 14.20 -22.31
N VAL A 104 -8.24 13.93 -21.30
CA VAL A 104 -9.02 14.96 -20.62
C VAL A 104 -8.10 15.92 -19.84
N GLU A 105 -8.58 17.13 -19.51
CA GLU A 105 -7.83 18.08 -18.68
C GLU A 105 -7.44 17.43 -17.34
N LEU A 106 -6.15 17.45 -16.98
CA LEU A 106 -5.54 16.73 -15.83
C LEU A 106 -5.51 15.19 -15.94
N GLY A 107 -5.96 14.63 -17.07
CA GLY A 107 -5.96 13.20 -17.38
C GLY A 107 -4.80 12.75 -18.26
N ASN A 108 -3.64 13.41 -18.11
CA ASN A 108 -2.41 13.12 -18.85
C ASN A 108 -2.02 11.63 -18.79
N GLU A 109 -1.20 11.20 -19.75
CA GLU A 109 -0.65 9.85 -19.78
C GLU A 109 0.08 9.55 -18.46
N PHE A 110 -0.35 8.47 -17.81
CA PHE A 110 0.22 8.01 -16.55
C PHE A 110 0.46 6.50 -16.65
N ILE A 111 1.72 6.12 -16.84
CA ILE A 111 2.10 4.72 -17.03
C ILE A 111 1.85 3.97 -15.73
N LEU A 112 0.92 3.02 -15.74
CA LEU A 112 0.62 2.19 -14.58
C LEU A 112 1.07 0.76 -14.86
N GLU A 113 1.95 0.26 -14.00
CA GLU A 113 2.50 -1.10 -14.11
C GLU A 113 2.07 -1.95 -12.93
N PRO A 114 1.77 -3.24 -13.15
CA PRO A 114 1.44 -4.15 -12.05
C PRO A 114 2.68 -4.37 -11.19
N ASN A 115 2.54 -4.16 -9.88
CA ASN A 115 3.65 -4.32 -8.94
C ASN A 115 3.32 -5.34 -7.83
N GLU A 116 4.12 -6.40 -7.72
CA GLU A 116 3.94 -7.47 -6.72
C GLU A 116 3.95 -6.94 -5.28
N HIS A 117 4.75 -5.92 -5.00
CA HIS A 117 4.84 -5.28 -3.69
C HIS A 117 3.53 -4.62 -3.25
N PHE A 118 2.73 -4.18 -4.23
CA PHE A 118 1.43 -3.53 -4.02
C PHE A 118 0.28 -4.48 -4.35
N ASN A 119 0.42 -5.78 -4.09
CA ASN A 119 -0.60 -6.79 -4.38
C ASN A 119 -1.01 -6.86 -5.86
N ASN A 120 -0.06 -6.67 -6.78
CA ASN A 120 -0.29 -6.60 -8.23
C ASN A 120 -1.22 -5.46 -8.67
N LEU A 121 -1.37 -4.42 -7.83
CA LEU A 121 -2.04 -3.20 -8.25
C LEU A 121 -1.23 -2.49 -9.32
N LEU A 122 -1.97 -1.82 -10.22
CA LEU A 122 -1.43 -0.95 -11.24
C LEU A 122 -0.97 0.34 -10.58
N VAL A 123 0.34 0.54 -10.45
CA VAL A 123 0.95 1.68 -9.76
C VAL A 123 1.99 2.36 -10.65
N ASN A 124 2.28 3.63 -10.39
CA ASN A 124 3.39 4.36 -10.99
C ASN A 124 4.43 4.67 -9.92
N THR A 125 5.61 4.07 -10.04
CA THR A 125 6.72 4.28 -9.09
C THR A 125 7.57 5.50 -9.42
N THR A 126 7.27 6.24 -10.48
CA THR A 126 8.02 7.43 -10.90
C THR A 126 7.38 8.71 -10.35
N TYR A 127 6.05 8.76 -10.31
CA TYR A 127 5.28 9.93 -9.95
C TYR A 127 4.23 9.61 -8.88
N SER A 128 3.92 10.61 -8.05
CA SER A 128 2.73 10.59 -7.22
C SER A 128 1.53 11.17 -7.96
N ASP A 129 0.35 10.84 -7.48
CA ASP A 129 -0.92 11.41 -7.95
C ASP A 129 -1.55 12.29 -6.87
N ILE A 130 -2.58 13.04 -7.26
CA ILE A 130 -3.40 13.85 -6.37
C ILE A 130 -4.83 13.35 -6.43
N GLN A 131 -5.35 12.98 -5.26
CA GLN A 131 -6.76 12.72 -5.05
C GLN A 131 -7.43 13.95 -4.41
N LEU A 132 -8.59 14.31 -4.94
CA LEU A 132 -9.46 15.31 -4.35
C LEU A 132 -10.82 14.70 -4.01
N PRO A 133 -11.40 15.02 -2.84
CA PRO A 133 -12.77 14.67 -2.54
C PRO A 133 -13.73 15.36 -3.52
N THR A 134 -14.88 14.75 -3.79
CA THR A 134 -15.86 15.30 -4.75
C THR A 134 -16.40 16.69 -4.35
N ASN A 135 -16.33 17.08 -3.08
CA ASN A 135 -16.76 18.40 -2.62
C ASN A 135 -15.68 19.49 -2.74
N VAL A 136 -14.46 19.17 -3.21
CA VAL A 136 -13.35 20.12 -3.36
C VAL A 136 -13.15 20.44 -4.84
N TYR A 137 -13.10 21.74 -5.16
CA TYR A 137 -12.88 22.19 -6.53
C TYR A 137 -11.40 22.11 -6.90
N ASN A 138 -11.10 21.39 -7.98
CA ASN A 138 -9.74 21.10 -8.44
C ASN A 138 -8.95 22.31 -8.96
N LYS A 139 -9.62 23.41 -9.36
CA LYS A 139 -8.98 24.66 -9.81
C LYS A 139 -8.98 25.77 -8.77
N ASP A 140 -9.28 25.45 -7.50
CA ASP A 140 -9.15 26.42 -6.41
C ASP A 140 -7.68 26.88 -6.28
N PRO A 141 -7.38 28.20 -6.27
CA PRO A 141 -6.01 28.69 -6.13
C PRO A 141 -5.27 28.18 -4.89
N ALA A 142 -5.97 27.93 -3.77
CA ALA A 142 -5.36 27.38 -2.56
C ALA A 142 -4.94 25.92 -2.75
N ILE A 143 -5.71 25.15 -3.51
CA ILE A 143 -5.38 23.78 -3.88
C ILE A 143 -4.21 23.77 -4.84
N LEU A 144 -4.27 24.54 -5.93
CA LEU A 144 -3.20 24.59 -6.94
C LEU A 144 -1.86 25.00 -6.32
N ASN A 145 -1.86 25.99 -5.43
CA ASN A 145 -0.65 26.38 -4.69
C ASN A 145 -0.13 25.24 -3.81
N GLY A 146 -1.00 24.56 -3.05
CA GLY A 146 -0.59 23.46 -2.20
C GLY A 146 -0.07 22.25 -2.98
N VAL A 147 -0.73 21.91 -4.10
CA VAL A 147 -0.29 20.84 -5.00
C VAL A 147 1.09 21.20 -5.57
N TYR A 148 1.29 22.42 -6.07
CA TYR A 148 2.57 22.90 -6.55
C TYR A 148 3.68 22.82 -5.49
N MET A 149 3.41 23.28 -4.27
CA MET A 149 4.40 23.21 -3.17
C MET A 149 4.74 21.76 -2.80
N SER A 150 3.78 20.85 -2.90
CA SER A 150 3.96 19.43 -2.57
C SER A 150 4.66 18.62 -3.66
N GLU A 151 4.88 19.17 -4.86
CA GLU A 151 5.70 18.51 -5.90
C GLU A 151 7.13 18.23 -5.43
N ALA A 152 7.65 19.06 -4.52
CA ALA A 152 8.96 18.87 -3.91
C ALA A 152 9.08 17.54 -3.12
N LEU A 153 7.95 16.90 -2.79
CA LEU A 153 7.93 15.60 -2.11
C LEU A 153 8.15 14.42 -3.06
N ASN A 154 7.90 14.57 -4.36
CA ASN A 154 8.10 13.50 -5.35
C ASN A 154 9.50 12.85 -5.28
N PRO A 155 10.61 13.61 -5.39
CA PRO A 155 11.94 13.01 -5.32
C PRO A 155 12.24 12.35 -3.97
N ILE A 156 11.62 12.82 -2.88
CA ILE A 156 11.81 12.24 -1.54
C ILE A 156 11.08 10.91 -1.44
N PHE A 157 9.87 10.82 -1.98
CA PHE A 157 9.11 9.58 -1.98
C PHE A 157 9.84 8.49 -2.77
N VAL A 158 10.42 8.86 -3.92
CA VAL A 158 11.27 7.96 -4.71
C VAL A 158 12.51 7.54 -3.93
N ASP A 159 13.29 8.48 -3.37
CA ASP A 159 14.50 8.18 -2.59
C ASP A 159 14.21 7.30 -1.36
N ASN A 160 13.11 7.56 -0.66
CA ASN A 160 12.66 6.74 0.46
C ASN A 160 12.36 5.31 0.03
N PHE A 161 11.68 5.13 -1.11
CA PHE A 161 11.33 3.82 -1.64
C PHE A 161 12.56 3.06 -2.15
N GLU A 162 13.51 3.75 -2.79
CA GLU A 162 14.80 3.17 -3.19
C GLU A 162 15.63 2.73 -1.97
N ARG A 163 15.59 3.50 -0.88
CA ARG A 163 16.29 3.17 0.36
C ARG A 163 15.64 2.03 1.15
N ASP A 164 14.31 1.98 1.18
CA ASP A 164 13.54 0.93 1.84
C ASP A 164 12.40 0.42 0.96
N PRO A 165 12.64 -0.62 0.14
CA PRO A 165 11.63 -1.23 -0.71
C PRO A 165 10.47 -1.88 0.07
N THR A 166 10.55 -1.98 1.41
CA THR A 166 9.46 -2.50 2.24
C THR A 166 8.41 -1.43 2.58
N LEU A 167 8.63 -0.18 2.19
CA LEU A 167 7.64 0.89 2.31
C LEU A 167 6.45 0.61 1.40
N THR A 168 5.25 0.71 1.95
CA THR A 168 4.01 0.55 1.19
C THR A 168 3.63 1.91 0.60
N TRP A 169 2.73 2.64 1.26
CA TRP A 169 2.21 3.92 0.79
C TRP A 169 2.90 5.07 1.50
N GLN A 170 3.32 6.06 0.73
CA GLN A 170 3.76 7.35 1.23
C GLN A 170 2.73 8.40 0.81
N TYR A 171 2.30 9.24 1.72
CA TYR A 171 1.24 10.20 1.43
C TYR A 171 1.38 11.51 2.18
N PHE A 172 0.80 12.55 1.58
CA PHE A 172 0.68 13.88 2.18
C PHE A 172 -0.77 14.32 2.11
N GLY A 173 -1.39 14.49 3.28
CA GLY A 173 -2.73 15.05 3.42
C GLY A 173 -2.65 16.54 3.70
N SER A 174 -3.20 17.36 2.80
CA SER A 174 -3.27 18.80 3.00
C SER A 174 -4.49 19.19 3.84
N SER A 175 -4.34 20.24 4.66
CA SER A 175 -5.46 20.88 5.35
C SER A 175 -6.49 21.48 4.39
N THR A 176 -6.07 21.81 3.16
CA THR A 176 -6.98 22.29 2.10
C THR A 176 -7.82 21.16 1.48
N GLY A 177 -7.51 19.89 1.74
CA GLY A 177 -8.33 18.73 1.39
C GLY A 177 -7.83 17.89 0.21
N PHE A 178 -6.76 18.29 -0.48
CA PHE A 178 -6.11 17.38 -1.45
C PHE A 178 -5.23 16.35 -0.74
N PHE A 179 -5.07 15.20 -1.39
CA PHE A 179 -4.29 14.08 -0.89
C PHE A 179 -3.29 13.65 -1.96
N ARG A 180 -2.00 13.75 -1.67
CA ARG A 180 -0.93 13.26 -2.55
C ARG A 180 -0.53 11.85 -2.14
N LEU A 181 -0.49 10.90 -3.08
CA LEU A 181 -0.17 9.50 -2.79
C LEU A 181 0.95 8.99 -3.72
N TYR A 182 1.91 8.31 -3.12
CA TYR A 182 3.00 7.62 -3.80
C TYR A 182 3.07 6.15 -3.37
N PRO A 183 3.27 5.20 -4.32
CA PRO A 183 3.25 5.40 -5.78
C PRO A 183 1.86 5.84 -6.27
N GLY A 184 1.79 6.55 -7.41
CA GLY A 184 0.50 7.02 -7.93
C GLY A 184 -0.37 5.88 -8.46
N ILE A 185 -1.69 5.98 -8.32
CA ILE A 185 -2.67 4.97 -8.73
C ILE A 185 -3.91 5.57 -9.37
N LYS A 186 -4.62 4.79 -10.17
CA LYS A 186 -5.95 5.22 -10.64
C LYS A 186 -6.98 4.96 -9.57
N TRP A 187 -7.63 6.02 -9.08
CA TRP A 187 -8.76 5.90 -8.17
C TRP A 187 -10.03 5.65 -8.96
N LEU A 188 -10.84 4.72 -8.47
CA LEU A 188 -12.13 4.40 -9.04
C LEU A 188 -13.22 5.04 -8.16
N PRO A 189 -14.06 5.93 -8.71
CA PRO A 189 -15.20 6.45 -7.98
C PRO A 189 -16.26 5.36 -7.75
N ASP A 190 -17.23 5.63 -6.88
CA ASP A 190 -18.37 4.75 -6.67
C ASP A 190 -19.31 4.70 -7.90
N GLU A 191 -20.37 3.88 -7.84
CA GLU A 191 -21.36 3.74 -8.92
C GLU A 191 -22.03 5.08 -9.32
N ASN A 192 -22.01 6.08 -8.43
CA ASN A 192 -22.55 7.41 -8.67
C ASN A 192 -21.48 8.43 -9.11
N GLY A 193 -20.24 8.01 -9.32
CA GLY A 193 -19.13 8.88 -9.70
C GLY A 193 -18.56 9.69 -8.52
N VAL A 194 -18.86 9.32 -7.28
CA VAL A 194 -18.46 10.06 -6.08
C VAL A 194 -17.27 9.39 -5.40
N ILE A 195 -16.30 10.19 -4.98
CA ILE A 195 -15.25 9.79 -4.03
C ILE A 195 -15.56 10.42 -2.68
N SER A 196 -15.93 9.57 -1.73
CA SER A 196 -16.16 9.93 -0.33
C SER A 196 -14.87 10.02 0.49
N PHE A 197 -13.72 9.67 -0.09
CA PHE A 197 -12.43 9.78 0.59
C PHE A 197 -12.05 11.25 0.77
N ASP A 198 -11.94 11.67 2.03
CA ASP A 198 -11.34 12.93 2.44
C ASP A 198 -10.20 12.66 3.42
N CYS A 199 -9.01 13.17 3.12
CA CYS A 199 -7.82 12.96 3.93
C CYS A 199 -7.94 13.61 5.33
N ARG A 200 -8.74 14.66 5.48
CA ARG A 200 -8.93 15.42 6.73
C ARG A 200 -9.80 14.68 7.75
N ASN A 201 -10.63 13.74 7.29
CA ASN A 201 -11.57 12.99 8.12
C ASN A 201 -11.00 11.64 8.58
N ARG A 202 -9.72 11.40 8.36
CA ARG A 202 -9.08 10.13 8.69
C ARG A 202 -8.47 10.18 10.09
N GLY A 203 -8.52 9.07 10.80
CA GLY A 203 -7.98 8.93 12.15
C GLY A 203 -6.53 8.41 12.21
N TRP A 204 -5.81 8.49 11.09
CA TRP A 204 -4.38 8.16 11.05
C TRP A 204 -3.55 9.19 11.80
#